data_AF-A0A3D6EX21-F1
#
_entry.id   AF-A0A3D6EX21-F1
#
_cell.length_a   1.000
_cell.length_b   1.000
_cell.length_c   1.000
_cell.angle_alpha   90.00
_cell.angle_beta   90.00
_cell.angle_gamma   90.00
#
_symmetry.space_group_name_H-M   'P 1'
#
loop_
_entity.id
_entity.type
_entity.pdbx_description
1 polymer ?
#
loop_
_entity_poly.entity_id
_entity_poly.type
_entity_poly.pdbx_seq_one_letter_code
_entity_poly.pdbx_strand_id
1 'polypeptide(L)'
;PDDEPGVTTIPAGGFLIIWADNQSEQGALHADFALSNAGEDIGIYYIDGRKIDDYTFGAQSENVSWGRITNGGATWKSFSSPTPGQSNQ
;
A
#
# COMPACT_ATOMS: atom_id res chain seq x y z
N PRO A 1 -12.16 0.59 -12.30
CA PRO A 1 -10.83 0.76 -12.93
C PRO A 1 -11.04 0.69 -14.43
N ASP A 2 -10.55 1.68 -15.16
CA ASP A 2 -10.93 1.92 -16.55
C ASP A 2 -10.05 1.13 -17.54
N ASP A 3 -8.98 0.49 -17.05
CA ASP A 3 -7.94 -0.22 -17.79
C ASP A 3 -7.89 -1.72 -17.48
N GLU A 4 -7.57 -2.11 -16.24
CA GLU A 4 -7.33 -3.51 -15.86
C GLU A 4 -8.15 -3.96 -14.62
N PRO A 5 -9.49 -3.99 -14.70
CA PRO A 5 -10.37 -4.35 -13.57
C PRO A 5 -10.12 -5.74 -12.98
N GLY A 6 -9.60 -6.68 -13.77
CA GLY A 6 -9.36 -8.05 -13.32
C GLY A 6 -8.28 -8.15 -12.23
N VAL A 7 -7.31 -7.24 -12.20
CA VAL A 7 -6.20 -7.23 -11.24
C VAL A 7 -6.27 -6.09 -10.23
N THR A 8 -7.07 -5.05 -10.50
CA THR A 8 -7.21 -3.86 -9.64
C THR A 8 -8.50 -3.82 -8.81
N THR A 9 -9.35 -4.85 -8.90
CA THR A 9 -10.56 -4.97 -8.07
C THR A 9 -10.27 -5.72 -6.77
N ILE A 10 -10.57 -5.09 -5.64
CA ILE A 10 -10.40 -5.69 -4.31
C ILE A 10 -11.76 -6.18 -3.80
N PRO A 11 -11.97 -7.49 -3.56
CA PRO A 11 -13.21 -7.98 -2.95
C PRO A 11 -13.30 -7.54 -1.49
N ALA A 12 -14.49 -7.63 -0.90
CA ALA A 12 -14.68 -7.32 0.52
C ALA A 12 -13.76 -8.19 1.40
N GLY A 13 -12.93 -7.54 2.23
CA GLY A 13 -11.93 -8.22 3.06
C GLY A 13 -10.70 -8.73 2.30
N GLY A 14 -10.60 -8.44 1.00
CA GLY A 14 -9.43 -8.76 0.17
C GLY A 14 -8.27 -7.80 0.38
N PHE A 15 -7.13 -8.16 -0.19
CA PHE A 15 -5.89 -7.39 -0.17
C PHE A 15 -5.37 -7.23 -1.60
N LEU A 16 -4.71 -6.11 -1.87
CA LEU A 16 -4.01 -5.85 -3.13
C LEU A 16 -2.62 -5.30 -2.82
N ILE A 17 -1.63 -5.77 -3.57
CA ILE A 17 -0.25 -5.29 -3.46
C ILE A 17 0.01 -4.33 -4.61
N ILE A 18 0.49 -3.13 -4.28
CA ILE A 18 0.99 -2.15 -5.23
C ILE A 18 2.48 -1.98 -4.98
N TRP A 19 3.29 -2.15 -6.02
CA TRP A 19 4.73 -1.96 -5.99
C TRP A 19 5.03 -0.50 -6.34
N ALA A 20 5.51 0.28 -5.38
CA ALA A 20 6.04 1.62 -5.64
C ALA A 20 7.54 1.52 -5.95
N ASP A 21 7.87 1.05 -7.15
CA ASP A 21 9.24 0.78 -7.60
C ASP A 21 9.67 1.63 -8.80
N ASN A 22 8.79 2.52 -9.30
CA ASN A 22 8.99 3.31 -10.51
C ASN A 22 9.20 2.44 -11.76
N GLN A 23 8.52 1.29 -11.83
CA GLN A 23 8.61 0.33 -12.94
C GLN A 23 7.23 -0.02 -13.53
N SER A 24 6.44 1.01 -13.87
CA SER A 24 5.07 0.88 -14.41
C SER A 24 4.96 -0.05 -15.63
N GLU A 25 6.05 -0.27 -16.38
CA GLU A 25 6.10 -1.20 -17.51
C GLU A 25 5.91 -2.68 -17.12
N GLN A 26 6.01 -3.01 -15.82
CA GLN A 26 5.76 -4.36 -15.30
C GLN A 26 4.26 -4.68 -15.13
N GLY A 27 3.38 -3.68 -15.27
CA GLY A 27 1.92 -3.85 -15.30
C GLY A 27 1.18 -2.97 -14.28
N ALA A 28 -0.15 -3.08 -14.25
CA ALA A 28 -1.04 -2.18 -13.53
C ALA A 28 -0.86 -2.12 -11.99
N LEU A 29 -0.07 -3.04 -11.40
CA LEU A 29 0.23 -3.04 -9.97
C LEU A 29 1.58 -2.41 -9.63
N HIS A 30 2.30 -1.87 -10.62
CA HIS A 30 3.56 -1.14 -10.43
C HIS A 30 3.32 0.35 -10.65
N ALA A 31 3.61 1.16 -9.64
CA ALA A 31 3.46 2.60 -9.71
C ALA A 31 4.64 3.23 -10.47
N ASP A 32 4.39 4.39 -11.06
CA ASP A 32 5.36 5.24 -11.76
C ASP A 32 6.18 6.12 -10.80
N PHE A 33 6.24 5.72 -9.53
CA PHE A 33 7.04 6.36 -8.50
C PHE A 33 7.58 5.32 -7.52
N ALA A 34 8.62 5.72 -6.78
CA ALA A 34 9.20 4.95 -5.68
C ALA A 34 9.12 5.74 -4.38
N LEU A 35 9.03 5.03 -3.26
CA LEU A 35 8.95 5.63 -1.92
C LEU A 35 10.33 5.79 -1.29
N SER A 36 10.61 6.96 -0.74
CA SER A 36 11.86 7.22 -0.01
C SER A 36 11.89 6.47 1.32
N ASN A 37 13.02 5.84 1.65
CA ASN A 37 13.22 5.22 2.96
C ASN A 37 13.33 6.25 4.11
N ALA A 38 13.46 7.54 3.82
CA ALA A 38 13.54 8.60 4.83
C ALA A 38 12.16 9.02 5.40
N GLY A 39 11.06 8.63 4.74
CA GLY A 39 9.71 8.99 5.12
C GLY A 39 9.03 9.94 4.12
N GLU A 40 7.75 9.70 3.85
CA GLU A 40 6.90 10.45 2.92
C GLU A 40 5.42 10.35 3.36
N ASP A 41 4.53 10.92 2.53
CA ASP A 41 3.08 10.81 2.67
C ASP A 41 2.51 9.90 1.58
N ILE A 42 1.64 8.97 1.97
CA ILE A 42 0.88 8.11 1.04
C ILE A 42 -0.59 8.35 1.27
N GLY A 43 -1.37 8.44 0.20
CA GLY A 43 -2.82 8.57 0.29
C GLY A 43 -3.55 7.77 -0.77
N ILE A 44 -4.74 7.30 -0.40
CA ILE A 44 -5.68 6.62 -1.27
C ILE A 44 -6.87 7.55 -1.46
N TYR A 45 -7.24 7.81 -2.70
CA TYR A 45 -8.26 8.78 -3.06
C TYR A 45 -9.26 8.17 -4.03
N TYR A 46 -10.50 8.63 -3.96
CA TYR A 46 -11.45 8.46 -5.04
C TYR A 46 -11.00 9.24 -6.28
N ILE A 47 -11.49 8.84 -7.45
CA ILE A 47 -11.20 9.51 -8.72
C ILE A 47 -11.64 10.99 -8.75
N ASP A 48 -12.60 11.36 -7.91
CA ASP A 48 -13.07 12.74 -7.73
C ASP A 48 -12.23 13.55 -6.72
N GLY A 49 -11.12 12.99 -6.24
CA GLY A 49 -10.18 13.62 -5.31
C GLY A 49 -10.55 13.52 -3.84
N ARG A 50 -11.68 12.91 -3.47
CA ARG A 50 -12.02 12.69 -2.05
C ARG A 50 -11.07 11.65 -1.43
N LYS A 51 -10.51 11.97 -0.27
CA LYS A 51 -9.61 11.08 0.48
C LYS A 51 -10.36 9.87 1.05
N ILE A 52 -9.79 8.68 0.88
CA ILE A 52 -10.23 7.42 1.48
C ILE A 52 -9.44 7.15 2.76
N ASP A 53 -8.11 7.13 2.66
CA ASP A 53 -7.18 6.98 3.77
C ASP A 53 -5.84 7.65 3.43
N ASP A 54 -5.05 7.99 4.44
CA ASP A 54 -3.69 8.49 4.29
C ASP A 54 -2.80 8.06 5.44
N TYR A 55 -1.50 8.06 5.17
CA TYR A 55 -0.50 7.75 6.17
C TYR A 55 0.81 8.46 5.85
N THR A 56 1.28 9.27 6.81
CA THR A 56 2.65 9.80 6.83
C THR A 56 3.54 8.80 7.55
N PHE A 57 4.58 8.31 6.88
CA PHE A 57 5.57 7.42 7.47
C PHE A 57 6.91 8.13 7.66
N GLY A 58 7.64 7.74 8.70
CA GLY A 58 9.02 8.20 8.94
C GLY A 58 10.05 7.26 8.33
N ALA A 59 11.30 7.38 8.76
CA ALA A 59 12.38 6.52 8.31
C ALA A 59 12.04 5.02 8.43
N GLN A 60 12.29 4.27 7.36
CA GLN A 60 12.05 2.84 7.27
C GLN A 60 13.37 2.06 7.37
N SER A 61 13.28 0.86 7.95
CA SER A 61 14.40 -0.09 8.03
C SER A 61 14.22 -1.19 7.00
N GLU A 62 15.32 -1.64 6.41
CA GLU A 62 15.30 -2.79 5.52
C GLU A 62 14.75 -4.05 6.23
N ASN A 63 14.05 -4.89 5.47
CA ASN A 63 13.49 -6.16 5.94
C ASN A 63 12.47 -6.04 7.10
N VAL A 64 11.88 -4.85 7.29
CA VAL A 64 10.81 -4.59 8.26
C VAL A 64 9.65 -3.92 7.55
N SER A 65 8.45 -4.48 7.67
CA SER A 65 7.24 -3.81 7.18
C SER A 65 6.63 -2.94 8.28
N TRP A 66 5.93 -1.89 7.86
CA TRP A 66 5.19 -0.99 8.76
C TRP A 66 3.72 -0.99 8.36
N GLY A 67 2.83 -1.33 9.29
CA GLY A 67 1.42 -1.60 8.96
C GLY A 67 0.48 -1.47 10.13
N ARG A 68 -0.83 -1.41 9.86
CA ARG A 68 -1.88 -1.49 10.88
C ARG A 68 -1.92 -2.91 11.48
N ILE A 69 -2.13 -3.02 12.80
CA ILE A 69 -2.27 -4.32 13.49
C ILE A 69 -3.63 -4.96 13.21
N THR A 70 -4.66 -4.14 13.03
CA THR A 70 -6.03 -4.58 12.74
C THR A 70 -6.50 -3.89 11.47
N ASN A 71 -7.19 -4.63 10.59
CA ASN A 71 -7.77 -4.07 9.37
C ASN A 71 -8.69 -2.89 9.73
N GLY A 72 -8.37 -1.69 9.23
CA GLY A 72 -9.07 -0.44 9.56
C GLY A 72 -8.82 0.14 10.96
N GLY A 73 -7.97 -0.49 11.78
CA GLY A 73 -7.63 -0.01 13.13
C GLY A 73 -6.59 1.11 13.11
N ALA A 74 -6.57 1.97 14.13
CA ALA A 74 -5.67 3.13 14.18
C ALA A 74 -4.22 2.81 14.55
N THR A 75 -3.95 1.62 15.09
CA THR A 75 -2.63 1.26 15.63
C THR A 75 -1.71 0.71 14.55
N TRP A 76 -0.56 1.36 14.38
CA TRP A 76 0.51 0.93 13.50
C TRP A 76 1.67 0.31 14.27
N LYS A 77 2.38 -0.62 13.63
CA LYS A 77 3.56 -1.28 14.20
C LYS A 77 4.50 -1.74 13.08
N SER A 78 5.75 -1.98 13.47
CA SER A 78 6.72 -2.74 12.70
C SER A 78 6.45 -4.25 12.78
N PHE A 79 6.56 -4.95 11.66
CA PHE A 79 6.53 -6.41 11.57
C PHE A 79 7.80 -6.91 10.91
N SER A 80 8.35 -8.00 11.46
CA SER A 80 9.53 -8.67 10.90
C SER A 80 9.18 -9.85 9.99
N SER A 81 7.89 -10.21 9.90
CA SER A 81 7.40 -11.29 9.04
C SER A 81 6.55 -10.70 7.91
N PRO A 82 6.90 -10.91 6.63
CA PRO A 82 6.09 -10.46 5.51
C PRO A 82 4.82 -11.32 5.38
N THR A 83 3.68 -10.67 5.24
CA THR A 83 2.36 -11.31 5.09
C THR A 83 1.62 -10.80 3.83
N PRO A 84 2.26 -10.86 2.64
CA PRO A 84 1.69 -10.34 1.41
C PRO A 84 0.32 -10.98 1.12
N GLY A 85 -0.68 -10.14 0.85
CA GLY A 85 -2.04 -10.59 0.54
C GLY A 85 -2.83 -11.12 1.74
N GLN A 86 -2.35 -10.96 2.97
CA GLN A 86 -2.98 -11.42 4.21
C GLN A 86 -2.97 -10.30 5.28
N SER A 87 -3.57 -10.57 6.45
CA SER A 87 -3.51 -9.64 7.58
C SER A 87 -2.12 -9.64 8.22
N ASN A 88 -1.68 -8.47 8.72
CA ASN A 88 -0.39 -8.33 9.41
C ASN A 88 -0.37 -9.12 10.72
N GLN A 89 0.76 -9.75 11.02
CA GLN A 89 0.99 -10.59 12.21
C GLN A 89 2.45 -10.55 12.66
#